data_AF-A0A0Q7FIA4-F1
#
_entry.id   AF-A0A0Q7FIA4-F1
#
_cell.length_a   1.000
_cell.length_b   1.000
_cell.length_c   1.000
_cell.angle_alpha   90.00
_cell.angle_beta   90.00
_cell.angle_gamma   90.00
#
_symmetry.space_group_name_H-M   'P 1'
#
loop_
_entity.id
_entity.type
_entity.pdbx_description
1 polymer ?
#
loop_
_entity_poly.entity_id
_entity_poly.type
_entity_poly.pdbx_seq_one_letter_code
_entity_poly.pdbx_strand_id
1 'polypeptide(L)'
;MEHDKFIFCLEGVPDVDTYLETQVVKNLEEIAIDQGISSIYKTCDTIEGLEESLNILLYEDHNFKDYEIIYLVMPGEPNNICLHDYYYSLEEIAELFEGKMKGKIIHFANKKILDLREDEAQYFLDITGARAISGYGSTYNKIASSSTIDKAFFSLYQDNDDLTEVVEELYQKHYALCQLLDFRLYY
;
A
#
# COMPACT_ATOMS: atom_id res chain seq x y z
N MET A 1 0.07 -2.33 26.66
CA MET A 1 -1.14 -1.97 25.91
C MET A 1 -0.77 -2.32 24.50
N GLU A 2 -1.40 -3.34 23.92
CA GLU A 2 -1.21 -3.67 22.51
C GLU A 2 -1.50 -2.39 21.73
N HIS A 3 -0.52 -1.93 20.96
CA HIS A 3 -0.79 -0.89 19.98
C HIS A 3 -1.64 -1.58 18.92
N ASP A 4 -2.93 -1.25 18.87
CA ASP A 4 -3.76 -1.59 17.72
C ASP A 4 -3.02 -0.99 16.51
N LYS A 5 -2.50 -1.83 15.61
CA LYS A 5 -1.78 -1.33 14.44
C LYS A 5 -2.82 -1.08 13.35
N PHE A 6 -2.70 0.06 12.69
CA PHE A 6 -3.71 0.51 11.74
C PHE A 6 -3.18 0.49 10.30
N ILE A 7 -4.09 0.33 9.34
CA ILE A 7 -3.84 0.54 7.93
C ILE A 7 -4.44 1.89 7.52
N PHE A 8 -3.65 2.74 6.87
CA PHE A 8 -4.22 3.86 6.10
C PHE A 8 -4.35 3.42 4.64
N CYS A 9 -5.57 3.38 4.12
CA CYS A 9 -5.86 3.01 2.74
C CYS A 9 -6.33 4.22 1.94
N LEU A 10 -5.68 4.48 0.80
CA LEU A 10 -6.09 5.48 -0.18
C LEU A 10 -6.33 4.82 -1.54
N GLU A 11 -7.58 4.84 -1.99
CA GLU A 11 -7.99 4.26 -3.28
C GLU A 11 -8.19 5.35 -4.34
N GLY A 12 -7.54 5.15 -5.49
CA GLY A 12 -7.79 5.91 -6.72
C GLY A 12 -9.08 5.44 -7.39
N VAL A 13 -10.12 6.28 -7.39
CA VAL A 13 -11.41 6.00 -8.02
C VAL A 13 -11.64 6.88 -9.25
N PRO A 14 -12.53 6.49 -10.19
CA PRO A 14 -12.83 7.32 -11.35
C PRO A 14 -13.53 8.64 -11.02
N ASP A 15 -14.27 8.68 -9.92
CA ASP A 15 -15.04 9.85 -9.45
C ASP A 15 -15.35 9.67 -7.96
N VAL A 16 -14.90 10.61 -7.13
CA VAL A 16 -15.11 10.56 -5.67
C VAL A 16 -16.56 10.87 -5.25
N ASP A 17 -17.34 11.54 -6.09
CA ASP A 17 -18.75 11.86 -5.82
C ASP A 17 -19.67 10.65 -6.07
N THR A 18 -19.16 9.62 -6.75
CA THR A 18 -19.90 8.40 -7.03
C THR A 18 -19.80 7.41 -5.86
N TYR A 19 -20.92 7.21 -5.15
CA TYR A 19 -20.97 6.22 -4.05
C TYR A 19 -21.10 4.79 -4.58
N LEU A 20 -19.96 4.11 -4.72
CA LEU A 20 -19.86 2.69 -5.04
C LEU A 20 -19.02 1.99 -3.97
N GLU A 21 -19.57 0.92 -3.38
CA GLU A 21 -18.80 0.05 -2.51
C GLU A 21 -17.78 -0.73 -3.35
N THR A 22 -16.50 -0.39 -3.17
CA THR A 22 -15.41 -1.01 -3.94
C THR A 22 -15.05 -2.37 -3.34
N GLN A 23 -14.37 -3.21 -4.13
CA GLN A 23 -13.82 -4.46 -3.62
C GLN A 23 -12.76 -4.22 -2.54
N VAL A 24 -12.11 -3.06 -2.53
CA VAL A 24 -11.14 -2.66 -1.50
C VAL A 24 -11.82 -2.51 -0.16
N VAL A 25 -12.96 -1.81 -0.09
CA VAL A 25 -13.74 -1.67 1.15
C VAL A 25 -14.08 -3.04 1.74
N LYS A 26 -14.59 -3.96 0.92
CA LYS A 26 -14.90 -5.34 1.36
C LYS A 26 -13.67 -6.08 1.89
N ASN A 27 -12.52 -5.91 1.24
CA ASN A 27 -11.29 -6.53 1.69
C ASN A 27 -10.82 -5.96 3.04
N LEU A 28 -10.95 -4.66 3.25
CA LEU A 28 -10.62 -4.02 4.53
C LEU A 28 -11.57 -4.44 5.65
N GLU A 29 -12.86 -4.59 5.35
CA GLU A 29 -13.83 -5.15 6.31
C GLU A 29 -13.50 -6.58 6.71
N GLU A 30 -13.12 -7.43 5.75
CA GLU A 30 -12.66 -8.79 6.02
C GLU A 30 -11.38 -8.78 6.87
N ILE A 31 -10.42 -7.89 6.59
CA ILE A 31 -9.21 -7.72 7.41
C ILE A 31 -9.57 -7.35 8.86
N ALA A 32 -10.49 -6.40 9.05
CA ALA A 32 -10.91 -5.99 10.39
C ALA A 32 -11.61 -7.11 11.16
N ILE A 33 -12.47 -7.89 10.49
CA ILE A 33 -13.22 -8.99 11.11
C ILE A 33 -12.31 -10.18 11.42
N ASP A 34 -11.49 -10.61 10.48
CA ASP A 34 -10.73 -11.86 10.57
C ASP A 34 -9.39 -11.69 11.30
N GLN A 35 -8.80 -10.50 11.23
CA GLN A 35 -7.43 -10.23 11.72
C GLN A 35 -7.39 -9.16 12.81
N GLY A 36 -8.50 -8.47 13.08
CA GLY A 36 -8.55 -7.40 14.08
C GLY A 36 -7.80 -6.13 13.67
N ILE A 37 -7.32 -6.02 12.43
CA ILE A 37 -6.57 -4.86 11.95
C ILE A 37 -7.55 -3.80 11.47
N SER A 38 -7.58 -2.67 12.16
CA SER A 38 -8.45 -1.55 11.79
C SER A 38 -7.85 -0.74 10.65
N SER A 39 -8.70 -0.12 9.84
CA SER A 39 -8.26 0.71 8.72
C SER A 39 -9.02 2.02 8.60
N ILE A 40 -8.33 3.08 8.17
CA ILE A 40 -8.97 4.27 7.61
C ILE A 40 -8.98 4.13 6.09
N TYR A 41 -10.16 4.30 5.49
CA TYR A 41 -10.33 4.28 4.05
C TYR A 41 -10.67 5.68 3.53
N LYS A 42 -9.93 6.11 2.52
CA LYS A 42 -10.11 7.37 1.78
C LYS A 42 -10.06 7.09 0.28
N THR A 43 -10.67 8.00 -0.48
CA THR A 43 -10.67 7.96 -1.94
C THR A 43 -10.16 9.27 -2.50
N CYS A 44 -9.45 9.21 -3.61
CA CYS A 44 -9.13 10.36 -4.45
C CYS A 44 -9.32 9.98 -5.90
N ASP A 45 -9.55 10.96 -6.77
CA ASP A 45 -9.68 10.75 -8.20
C ASP A 45 -8.67 11.57 -9.00
N THR A 46 -8.12 12.66 -8.47
CA THR A 46 -7.04 13.46 -9.09
C THR A 46 -5.72 13.41 -8.29
N ILE A 47 -4.63 13.90 -8.91
CA ILE A 47 -3.34 14.06 -8.23
C ILE A 47 -3.44 15.09 -7.10
N GLU A 48 -4.18 16.18 -7.28
CA GLU A 48 -4.39 17.16 -6.22
C GLU A 48 -5.13 16.56 -5.03
N GLY A 49 -6.15 15.73 -5.28
CA GLY A 49 -6.88 15.02 -4.22
C GLY A 49 -6.02 13.99 -3.49
N LEU A 50 -5.08 13.36 -4.21
CA LEU A 50 -4.04 12.51 -3.61
C LEU A 50 -3.13 13.33 -2.69
N GLU A 51 -2.56 14.42 -3.19
CA GLU A 51 -1.68 15.30 -2.42
C GLU A 51 -2.37 15.85 -1.18
N GLU A 52 -3.63 16.30 -1.30
CA GLU A 52 -4.43 16.76 -0.17
C GLU A 52 -4.62 15.64 0.86
N SER A 53 -5.00 14.44 0.42
CA SER A 53 -5.21 13.29 1.31
C SER A 53 -3.94 12.88 2.06
N LEU A 54 -2.79 12.87 1.38
CA LEU A 54 -1.50 12.57 1.99
C LEU A 54 -1.05 13.69 2.93
N ASN A 55 -1.25 14.96 2.58
CA ASN A 55 -0.93 16.07 3.48
C ASN A 55 -1.77 16.02 4.76
N ILE A 56 -3.07 15.76 4.66
CA ILE A 56 -3.93 15.58 5.84
C ILE A 56 -3.44 14.41 6.70
N LEU A 57 -3.11 13.27 6.09
CA LEU A 57 -2.53 12.13 6.78
C LEU A 57 -1.24 12.50 7.54
N LEU A 58 -0.35 13.26 6.89
CA LEU A 58 0.98 13.56 7.42
C LEU A 58 0.99 14.61 8.52
N TYR A 59 0.10 15.61 8.43
CA TYR A 59 0.17 16.80 9.28
C TYR A 59 -1.01 16.95 10.24
N GLU A 60 -2.17 16.35 9.93
CA GLU A 60 -3.41 16.55 10.68
C GLU A 60 -3.89 15.28 11.40
N ASP A 61 -3.56 14.08 10.89
CA ASP A 61 -4.02 12.83 11.48
C ASP A 61 -3.25 12.45 12.76
N HIS A 62 -3.91 12.55 13.91
CA HIS A 62 -3.35 12.16 15.21
C HIS A 62 -3.03 10.67 15.33
N ASN A 63 -3.67 9.83 14.54
CA ASN A 63 -3.43 8.38 14.49
C ASN A 63 -2.24 8.05 13.57
N PHE A 64 -1.61 9.03 12.92
CA PHE A 64 -0.52 8.79 11.97
C PHE A 64 0.61 7.93 12.55
N LYS A 65 0.93 8.13 13.83
CA LYS A 65 1.95 7.35 14.55
C LYS A 65 1.61 5.86 14.67
N ASP A 66 0.33 5.50 14.63
CA ASP A 66 -0.19 4.16 14.86
C ASP A 66 -0.40 3.39 13.52
N TYR A 67 -0.28 4.06 12.36
CA TYR A 67 -0.26 3.38 11.06
C TYR A 67 1.07 2.67 10.84
N GLU A 68 1.04 1.38 10.56
CA GLU A 68 2.24 0.62 10.17
C GLU A 68 2.30 0.38 8.65
N ILE A 69 1.14 0.40 7.99
CA ILE A 69 1.01 0.16 6.56
C ILE A 69 0.23 1.33 5.93
N ILE A 70 0.84 1.92 4.90
CA ILE A 70 0.21 2.86 3.97
C ILE A 70 -0.15 2.07 2.72
N TYR A 71 -1.44 1.75 2.57
CA TYR A 71 -1.97 0.94 1.48
C TYR A 71 -2.50 1.83 0.36
N LEU A 72 -1.82 1.83 -0.79
CA LEU A 72 -2.16 2.65 -1.95
C LEU A 72 -2.80 1.77 -3.04
N VAL A 73 -4.05 2.06 -3.37
CA VAL A 73 -4.81 1.31 -4.38
C VAL A 73 -5.03 2.18 -5.61
N MET A 74 -4.00 2.30 -6.45
CA MET A 74 -4.00 3.21 -7.59
C MET A 74 -3.49 2.51 -8.85
N PRO A 75 -4.08 2.79 -10.03
CA PRO A 75 -3.54 2.30 -11.28
C PRO A 75 -2.26 3.07 -11.64
N GLY A 76 -1.52 2.57 -12.63
CA GLY A 76 -0.25 3.16 -13.05
C GLY A 76 0.68 2.15 -13.73
N GLU A 77 1.87 2.62 -14.03
CA GLU A 77 2.98 1.86 -14.62
C GLU A 77 4.05 1.56 -13.56
N PRO A 78 5.14 0.83 -13.87
CA PRO A 78 6.12 0.38 -12.88
C PRO A 78 6.56 1.42 -11.82
N ASN A 79 6.93 2.62 -12.27
CA ASN A 79 7.49 3.71 -11.45
C ASN A 79 6.59 4.96 -11.40
N ASN A 80 5.27 4.81 -11.62
CA ASN A 80 4.30 5.89 -11.47
C ASN A 80 2.93 5.39 -11.04
N ILE A 81 2.07 6.31 -10.61
CA ILE A 81 0.63 6.12 -10.57
C ILE A 81 -0.03 6.92 -11.69
N CYS A 82 -1.27 6.59 -12.01
CA CYS A 82 -2.08 7.32 -12.97
C CYS A 82 -3.47 7.60 -12.36
N LEU A 83 -3.84 8.88 -12.28
CA LEU A 83 -5.16 9.33 -11.82
C LEU A 83 -5.68 10.35 -12.84
N HIS A 84 -6.89 10.15 -13.35
CA HIS A 84 -7.49 11.02 -14.37
C HIS A 84 -6.59 11.29 -15.60
N ASP A 85 -5.90 10.26 -16.09
CA ASP A 85 -4.94 10.33 -17.20
C ASP A 85 -3.69 11.18 -16.93
N TYR A 86 -3.46 11.60 -15.67
CA TYR A 86 -2.24 12.24 -15.22
C TYR A 86 -1.34 11.23 -14.52
N TYR A 87 -0.09 11.17 -14.99
CA TYR A 87 0.95 10.36 -14.38
C TYR A 87 1.67 11.14 -13.30
N TYR A 88 1.94 10.48 -12.18
CA TYR A 88 2.68 11.02 -11.06
C TYR A 88 3.67 9.97 -10.60
N SER A 89 4.95 10.32 -10.65
CA SER A 89 6.06 9.41 -10.40
C SER A 89 6.15 9.02 -8.94
N LEU A 90 6.79 7.89 -8.66
CA LEU A 90 7.11 7.52 -7.29
C LEU A 90 8.16 8.47 -6.68
N GLU A 91 8.99 9.13 -7.49
CA GLU A 91 9.90 10.17 -7.00
C GLU A 91 9.11 11.36 -6.42
N GLU A 92 8.10 11.85 -7.15
CA GLU A 92 7.21 12.92 -6.66
C GLU A 92 6.43 12.48 -5.40
N ILE A 93 5.92 11.24 -5.37
CA ILE A 93 5.30 10.67 -4.16
C ILE A 93 6.30 10.62 -2.99
N ALA A 94 7.56 10.29 -3.25
CA ALA A 94 8.58 10.22 -2.22
C ALA A 94 8.81 11.61 -1.60
N GLU A 95 8.89 12.64 -2.45
CA GLU A 95 9.02 14.03 -2.03
C GLU A 95 7.84 14.51 -1.18
N LEU A 96 6.60 14.08 -1.46
CA LEU A 96 5.45 14.38 -0.58
C LEU A 96 5.60 13.81 0.82
N PHE A 97 6.17 12.60 0.92
CA PHE A 97 6.34 11.92 2.20
C PHE A 97 7.54 12.44 3.01
N GLU A 98 8.60 12.95 2.36
CA GLU A 98 9.79 13.61 2.95
C GLU A 98 10.16 13.18 4.39
N GLY A 99 10.63 11.95 4.56
CA GLY A 99 11.14 11.41 5.82
C GLY A 99 10.06 11.06 6.86
N LYS A 100 8.77 11.20 6.54
CA LYS A 100 7.66 10.94 7.46
C LYS A 100 7.27 9.47 7.57
N MET A 101 7.76 8.60 6.67
CA MET A 101 7.37 7.18 6.62
C MET A 101 8.17 6.27 7.54
N LYS A 102 8.94 6.84 8.48
CA LYS A 102 9.77 6.07 9.41
C LYS A 102 8.95 5.01 10.14
N GLY A 103 9.40 3.76 10.03
CA GLY A 103 8.74 2.61 10.67
C GLY A 103 7.56 2.03 9.89
N LYS A 104 7.18 2.63 8.76
CA LYS A 104 6.01 2.25 7.96
C LYS A 104 6.42 1.51 6.70
N ILE A 105 5.52 0.65 6.22
CA ILE A 105 5.59 0.04 4.89
C ILE A 105 4.63 0.78 3.97
N ILE A 106 5.08 1.12 2.76
CA ILE A 106 4.19 1.55 1.68
C ILE A 106 3.88 0.33 0.82
N HIS A 107 2.60 0.00 0.67
CA HIS A 107 2.16 -1.15 -0.11
C HIS A 107 1.25 -0.71 -1.25
N PHE A 108 1.62 -1.04 -2.48
CA PHE A 108 0.79 -0.83 -3.67
C PHE A 108 -0.02 -2.08 -3.98
N ALA A 109 -1.34 -1.95 -4.03
CA ALA A 109 -2.22 -3.03 -4.49
C ALA A 109 -1.93 -3.41 -5.94
N ASN A 110 -2.41 -4.59 -6.36
CA ASN A 110 -2.32 -5.09 -7.74
C ASN A 110 -3.23 -4.33 -8.74
N LYS A 111 -3.22 -3.00 -8.69
CA LYS A 111 -3.82 -2.10 -9.69
C LYS A 111 -2.78 -1.53 -10.64
N LYS A 112 -1.50 -1.58 -10.25
CA LYS A 112 -0.32 -1.30 -11.08
C LYS A 112 0.70 -2.42 -10.92
N ILE A 113 1.66 -2.45 -11.85
CA ILE A 113 2.91 -3.20 -11.66
C ILE A 113 3.84 -2.33 -10.80
N LEU A 114 4.62 -2.92 -9.90
CA LEU A 114 5.72 -2.29 -9.17
C LEU A 114 7.04 -2.94 -9.57
N ASP A 115 7.69 -2.35 -10.57
CA ASP A 115 8.97 -2.82 -11.10
C ASP A 115 9.97 -1.68 -11.11
N LEU A 116 10.68 -1.55 -9.99
CA LEU A 116 11.64 -0.49 -9.75
C LEU A 116 13.05 -1.01 -9.97
N ARG A 117 13.89 -0.20 -10.57
CA ARG A 117 15.32 -0.42 -10.51
C ARG A 117 15.82 -0.19 -9.08
N GLU A 118 17.00 -0.74 -8.79
CA GLU A 118 17.63 -0.62 -7.46
C GLU A 118 17.85 0.85 -7.07
N ASP A 119 18.23 1.71 -8.02
CA ASP A 119 18.41 3.16 -7.80
C ASP A 119 17.09 3.87 -7.49
N GLU A 120 16.00 3.52 -8.18
CA GLU A 120 14.66 4.09 -7.95
C GLU A 120 14.10 3.69 -6.59
N ALA A 121 14.23 2.41 -6.24
CA ALA A 121 13.79 1.90 -4.95
C ALA A 121 14.60 2.51 -3.80
N GLN A 122 15.94 2.57 -3.92
CA GLN A 122 16.79 3.19 -2.91
C GLN A 122 16.46 4.66 -2.72
N TYR A 123 16.30 5.41 -3.82
CA TYR A 123 15.88 6.81 -3.75
C TYR A 123 14.55 6.96 -3.01
N PHE A 124 13.55 6.16 -3.36
CA PHE A 124 12.24 6.22 -2.71
C PHE A 124 12.35 5.96 -1.19
N LEU A 125 13.09 4.94 -0.78
CA LEU A 125 13.29 4.60 0.63
C LEU A 125 14.06 5.70 1.38
N ASP A 126 15.12 6.24 0.78
CA ASP A 126 15.95 7.29 1.37
C ASP A 126 15.16 8.58 1.59
N ILE A 127 14.35 8.99 0.61
CA ILE A 127 13.56 10.23 0.68
C ILE A 127 12.36 10.06 1.61
N THR A 128 11.63 8.95 1.53
CA THR A 128 10.43 8.73 2.37
C THR A 128 10.79 8.38 3.82
N GLY A 129 11.94 7.72 4.04
CA GLY A 129 12.31 7.08 5.29
C GLY A 129 11.51 5.81 5.61
N ALA A 130 10.77 5.26 4.62
CA ALA A 130 9.99 4.04 4.80
C ALA A 130 10.88 2.83 5.11
N ARG A 131 10.32 1.83 5.80
CA ARG A 131 11.02 0.55 6.01
C ARG A 131 11.09 -0.27 4.74
N ALA A 132 10.04 -0.18 3.93
CA ALA A 132 9.94 -0.91 2.68
C ALA A 132 8.87 -0.30 1.78
N ILE A 133 9.02 -0.56 0.49
CA ILE A 133 7.97 -0.44 -0.51
C ILE A 133 7.67 -1.84 -1.06
N SER A 134 6.39 -2.20 -1.12
CA SER A 134 5.93 -3.52 -1.57
C SER A 134 4.81 -3.43 -2.59
N GLY A 135 4.64 -4.47 -3.37
CA GLY A 135 3.63 -4.57 -4.41
C GLY A 135 3.85 -5.80 -5.29
N TYR A 136 3.52 -5.68 -6.57
CA TYR A 136 3.42 -6.83 -7.47
C TYR A 136 4.05 -6.54 -8.83
N GLY A 137 4.82 -7.47 -9.36
CA GLY A 137 5.49 -7.36 -10.66
C GLY A 137 4.64 -7.80 -11.86
N SER A 138 3.46 -8.38 -11.61
CA SER A 138 2.52 -8.75 -12.66
C SER A 138 1.11 -8.31 -12.33
N THR A 139 0.38 -7.77 -13.31
CA THR A 139 -1.04 -7.47 -13.15
C THR A 139 -1.85 -8.69 -13.52
N TYR A 140 -2.67 -9.18 -12.58
CA TYR A 140 -3.59 -10.26 -12.85
C TYR A 140 -5.01 -9.78 -12.60
N ASN A 141 -5.84 -9.77 -13.65
CA ASN A 141 -7.20 -9.20 -13.67
C ASN A 141 -8.24 -9.90 -12.76
N LYS A 142 -7.81 -10.66 -11.74
CA LYS A 142 -8.67 -11.17 -10.67
C LYS A 142 -8.21 -10.60 -9.33
N ILE A 143 -8.78 -9.45 -8.96
CA ILE A 143 -8.56 -8.71 -7.70
C ILE A 143 -8.61 -9.63 -6.44
N ALA A 144 -9.37 -10.72 -6.48
CA ALA A 144 -9.49 -11.66 -5.35
C ALA A 144 -8.17 -12.38 -5.00
N SER A 145 -7.26 -12.57 -5.96
CA SER A 145 -6.00 -13.27 -5.71
C SER A 145 -4.97 -12.37 -5.03
N SER A 146 -4.89 -11.09 -5.42
CA SER A 146 -3.99 -10.12 -4.77
C SER A 146 -4.47 -9.76 -3.37
N SER A 147 -5.78 -9.62 -3.15
CA SER A 147 -6.29 -9.32 -1.81
C SER A 147 -6.03 -10.44 -0.80
N THR A 148 -5.87 -11.68 -1.26
CA THR A 148 -5.43 -12.79 -0.40
C THR A 148 -4.00 -12.59 0.09
N ILE A 149 -3.10 -12.14 -0.79
CA ILE A 149 -1.71 -11.86 -0.43
C ILE A 149 -1.60 -10.59 0.41
N ASP A 150 -2.33 -9.52 0.08
CA ASP A 150 -2.39 -8.30 0.91
C ASP A 150 -2.81 -8.64 2.35
N LYS A 151 -3.90 -9.39 2.52
CA LYS A 151 -4.39 -9.87 3.81
C LYS A 151 -3.36 -10.68 4.57
N ALA A 152 -2.72 -11.65 3.91
CA ALA A 152 -1.74 -12.50 4.54
C ALA A 152 -0.50 -11.69 4.96
N PHE A 153 0.00 -10.82 4.09
CA PHE A 153 1.16 -9.98 4.35
C PHE A 153 0.90 -9.02 5.52
N PHE A 154 -0.26 -8.35 5.53
CA PHE A 154 -0.61 -7.42 6.60
C PHE A 154 -0.70 -8.14 7.94
N SER A 155 -1.40 -9.28 8.00
CA SER A 155 -1.48 -10.12 9.20
C SER A 155 -0.12 -10.57 9.70
N LEU A 156 0.74 -11.09 8.83
CA LEU A 156 2.07 -11.56 9.22
C LEU A 156 2.92 -10.42 9.79
N TYR A 157 2.84 -9.23 9.20
CA TYR A 157 3.57 -8.06 9.68
C TYR A 157 3.03 -7.49 11.01
N GLN A 158 1.78 -7.81 11.37
CA GLN A 158 1.28 -7.51 12.71
C GLN A 158 2.05 -8.29 13.78
N ASP A 159 2.29 -9.57 13.51
CA ASP A 159 2.87 -10.50 14.48
C ASP A 159 4.40 -10.44 14.53
N ASN A 160 5.04 -10.11 13.40
CA ASN A 160 6.48 -10.08 13.24
C ASN A 160 6.91 -8.82 12.50
N ASP A 161 7.79 -8.02 13.10
CA ASP A 161 8.31 -6.81 12.48
C ASP A 161 9.57 -7.06 11.64
N ASP A 162 10.11 -8.28 11.57
CA ASP A 162 11.16 -8.66 10.63
C ASP A 162 10.58 -8.93 9.24
N LEU A 163 10.84 -8.00 8.31
CA LEU A 163 10.34 -8.07 6.93
C LEU A 163 10.80 -9.31 6.18
N THR A 164 12.00 -9.82 6.47
CA THR A 164 12.55 -10.99 5.79
C THR A 164 11.77 -12.23 6.21
N GLU A 165 11.59 -12.42 7.52
CA GLU A 165 10.82 -13.55 8.06
C GLU A 165 9.35 -13.48 7.62
N VAL A 166 8.75 -12.29 7.60
CA VAL A 166 7.38 -12.07 7.11
C VAL A 166 7.22 -12.50 5.65
N VAL A 167 8.14 -12.09 4.77
CA VAL A 167 8.07 -12.47 3.34
C VAL A 167 8.36 -13.95 3.15
N GLU A 168 9.31 -14.54 3.90
CA GLU A 168 9.56 -15.97 3.87
C GLU A 168 8.31 -16.77 4.27
N GLU A 169 7.64 -16.39 5.36
CA GLU A 169 6.41 -17.04 5.81
C GLU A 169 5.26 -16.84 4.82
N LEU A 170 5.15 -15.66 4.20
CA LEU A 170 4.18 -15.38 3.15
C LEU A 170 4.37 -16.33 1.96
N TYR A 171 5.61 -16.52 1.49
CA TYR A 171 5.93 -17.46 0.42
C TYR A 171 5.74 -18.92 0.85
N GLN A 172 5.98 -19.29 2.11
CA GLN A 172 5.70 -20.63 2.61
C GLN A 172 4.19 -20.95 2.59
N LYS A 173 3.36 -20.00 3.00
CA LYS A 173 1.89 -20.16 3.04
C LYS A 173 1.22 -20.06 1.67
N HIS A 174 1.71 -19.16 0.81
CA HIS A 174 1.04 -18.79 -0.44
C HIS A 174 1.94 -18.84 -1.69
N TYR A 175 2.95 -19.72 -1.71
CA TYR A 175 3.96 -19.85 -2.77
C TYR A 175 3.44 -19.64 -4.20
N ALA A 176 2.42 -20.41 -4.61
CA ALA A 176 1.89 -20.37 -5.96
C ALA A 176 1.27 -19.01 -6.33
N LEU A 177 0.63 -18.33 -5.37
CA LEU A 177 0.05 -17.01 -5.59
C LEU A 177 1.13 -15.92 -5.57
N CYS A 178 2.09 -15.99 -4.66
CA CYS A 178 3.22 -15.06 -4.63
C CYS A 178 4.03 -15.11 -5.94
N GLN A 179 4.28 -16.31 -6.47
CA GLN A 179 4.92 -16.47 -7.78
C GLN A 179 4.06 -15.98 -8.94
N LEU A 180 2.76 -16.29 -8.91
CA LEU A 180 1.83 -15.89 -9.98
C LEU A 180 1.72 -14.37 -10.09
N LEU A 181 1.66 -13.68 -8.95
CA LEU A 181 1.51 -12.23 -8.88
C LEU A 181 2.85 -11.49 -8.90
N ASP A 182 3.97 -12.22 -8.77
CA ASP A 182 5.31 -11.68 -8.63
C ASP A 182 5.39 -10.68 -7.46
N PHE A 183 5.10 -11.15 -6.24
CA PHE A 183 5.14 -10.28 -5.04
C PHE A 183 6.57 -9.75 -4.84
N ARG A 184 6.69 -8.43 -4.70
CA ARG A 184 7.94 -7.70 -4.61
C ARG A 184 8.00 -6.87 -3.34
N LEU A 185 9.18 -6.86 -2.73
CA LEU A 185 9.54 -6.06 -1.56
C LEU A 185 10.91 -5.42 -1.83
N TYR A 186 10.99 -4.10 -1.67
CA TYR A 186 12.25 -3.35 -1.68
C TYR A 186 12.40 -2.72 -0.29
N TYR A 187 13.53 -2.94 0.38
CA TYR A 187 13.76 -2.58 1.79
C TYR A 187 15.24 -2.41 2.11
#